data_AF-A0A286C258-F1
#
_entry.id   AF-A0A286C258-F1
#
_cell.length_a   1.000
_cell.length_b   1.000
_cell.length_c   1.000
_cell.angle_alpha   90.00
_cell.angle_beta   90.00
_cell.angle_gamma   90.00
#
_symmetry.space_group_name_H-M   'P 1'
#
loop_
_entity.id
_entity.type
_entity.pdbx_description
1 polymer ?
#
loop_
_entity_poly.entity_id
_entity_poly.type
_entity_poly.pdbx_seq_one_letter_code
_entity_poly.pdbx_strand_id
1 'polypeptide(L)'
;MSNREKWILRLLCSVATVAFLAGSGPLGALAASASDKDAKKERQALRRVQQQLNEIQQQKSAVDQENTVLEEALKKVHDETESHKRSAASAAAKAFRLEKDIDAANNEKTELRLRLDEAAKQNEELSVRRQQLEQDLKDTANRLAKQNEHRKLCEANNGELYRIGRELVDWYADKGPLSAILEAEPFTRMKSVEMENLLESYREKLEVQHLDRSINQSIREHQSPHL
;
A
#
# COMPACT_ATOMS: atom_id res chain seq x y z
N MET A 1 32.05 -38.92 -1.41
CA MET A 1 32.01 -40.41 -1.41
C MET A 1 31.66 -40.86 -0.01
N SER A 2 30.46 -41.43 0.16
CA SER A 2 29.80 -41.57 1.47
C SER A 2 30.13 -42.90 2.15
N ASN A 3 30.10 -42.92 3.48
CA ASN A 3 30.42 -44.07 4.34
C ASN A 3 29.61 -45.35 4.07
N ARG A 4 28.57 -45.30 3.22
CA ARG A 4 27.74 -46.43 2.83
C ARG A 4 28.45 -47.41 1.88
N GLU A 5 29.36 -46.93 1.03
CA GLU A 5 30.10 -47.80 0.09
C GLU A 5 31.16 -48.65 0.81
N LYS A 6 31.74 -48.12 1.89
CA LYS A 6 32.75 -48.84 2.69
C LYS A 6 32.15 -50.00 3.52
N TRP A 7 30.85 -49.95 3.80
CA TRP A 7 30.16 -50.97 4.58
C TRP A 7 29.78 -52.20 3.73
N ILE A 8 29.38 -51.97 2.48
CA ILE A 8 29.01 -53.02 1.53
C ILE A 8 30.25 -53.86 1.12
N LEU A 9 31.43 -53.22 1.00
CA LEU A 9 32.67 -53.93 0.65
C LEU A 9 33.20 -54.82 1.79
N ARG A 10 32.87 -54.52 3.05
CA ARG A 10 33.26 -55.35 4.21
C ARG A 10 32.39 -56.59 4.39
N LEU A 11 31.14 -56.56 3.93
CA LEU A 11 30.23 -57.70 4.02
C LEU A 11 30.53 -58.81 3.00
N LEU A 12 31.21 -58.49 1.89
CA LEU A 12 31.54 -59.45 0.83
C LEU A 12 32.83 -60.26 1.08
N CYS A 13 33.66 -59.91 2.07
CA CYS A 13 34.97 -60.56 2.29
C CYS A 13 35.01 -61.63 3.39
N SER A 14 33.92 -61.89 4.12
CA SER A 14 33.97 -62.81 5.29
C SER A 14 33.36 -64.21 5.07
N VAL A 15 32.95 -64.58 3.86
CA VAL A 15 32.29 -65.88 3.59
C VAL A 15 33.23 -66.92 2.93
N ALA A 16 34.47 -66.55 2.59
CA ALA A 16 35.40 -67.48 1.95
C ALA A 16 36.60 -67.78 2.86
N THR A 17 36.47 -68.73 3.80
CA THR A 17 37.58 -69.55 4.34
C THR A 17 37.10 -70.46 5.48
N VAL A 18 36.54 -71.63 5.18
CA VAL A 18 36.86 -72.90 5.88
C VAL A 18 36.42 -74.04 4.96
N ALA A 19 37.32 -74.53 4.12
CA ALA A 19 37.22 -75.88 3.57
C ALA A 19 38.62 -76.34 3.18
N PHE A 20 38.92 -77.60 3.51
CA PHE A 20 40.07 -78.37 3.05
C PHE A 20 41.32 -78.39 3.96
N LEU A 21 41.32 -79.32 4.92
CA LEU A 21 42.52 -80.03 5.37
C LEU A 21 42.11 -81.46 5.76
N ALA A 22 42.15 -82.36 4.78
CA ALA A 22 42.11 -83.80 5.00
C ALA A 22 43.55 -84.33 4.84
N GLY A 23 44.22 -84.50 5.98
CA GLY A 23 45.55 -85.10 6.07
C GLY A 23 45.48 -86.62 5.90
N SER A 24 46.37 -87.14 5.06
CA SER A 24 46.66 -88.56 4.90
C SER A 24 47.55 -89.07 6.05
N GLY A 25 47.27 -90.27 6.54
CA GLY A 25 48.09 -91.00 7.52
C GLY A 25 47.64 -92.47 7.63
N PRO A 26 48.54 -93.42 7.94
CA PRO A 26 48.65 -94.68 7.20
C PRO A 26 47.96 -95.90 7.84
N LEU A 27 47.89 -96.95 7.02
CA LEU A 27 47.58 -98.34 7.36
C LEU A 27 48.39 -98.84 8.58
N GLY A 28 47.69 -99.46 9.53
CA GLY A 28 48.24 -100.20 10.65
C GLY A 28 47.23 -101.25 11.13
N ALA A 29 47.71 -102.48 11.30
CA ALA A 29 46.95 -103.71 11.37
C ALA A 29 46.53 -104.12 12.81
N LEU A 30 45.75 -105.21 12.84
CA LEU A 30 45.54 -106.20 13.91
C LEU A 30 44.43 -105.96 14.94
N ALA A 31 43.72 -107.05 15.16
CA ALA A 31 42.49 -107.22 15.90
C ALA A 31 42.72 -107.52 17.39
N ALA A 32 41.58 -107.55 18.09
CA ALA A 32 41.28 -108.27 19.32
C ALA A 32 41.61 -107.59 20.68
N SER A 33 40.55 -107.02 21.26
CA SER A 33 40.10 -107.10 22.66
C SER A 33 39.65 -105.75 23.22
N ALA A 34 38.34 -105.46 23.19
CA ALA A 34 37.61 -104.71 24.23
C ALA A 34 36.16 -104.38 23.82
N SER A 35 35.28 -105.38 23.81
CA SER A 35 33.83 -105.20 23.57
C SER A 35 33.12 -104.29 24.60
N ASP A 36 33.82 -103.81 25.64
CA ASP A 36 33.31 -102.92 26.69
C ASP A 36 33.89 -101.48 26.60
N LYS A 37 34.98 -101.27 25.84
CA LYS A 37 35.55 -99.93 25.59
C LYS A 37 34.92 -99.26 24.37
N ASP A 38 34.57 -100.01 23.34
CA ASP A 38 33.94 -99.47 22.13
C ASP A 38 32.47 -99.08 22.37
N ALA A 39 31.73 -99.87 23.16
CA ALA A 39 30.39 -99.52 23.62
C ALA A 39 30.36 -98.25 24.52
N LYS A 40 31.40 -98.02 25.33
CA LYS A 40 31.56 -96.78 26.11
C LYS A 40 31.90 -95.58 25.23
N LYS A 41 32.76 -95.75 24.20
CA LYS A 41 33.10 -94.70 23.23
C LYS A 41 31.88 -94.30 22.38
N GLU A 42 31.08 -95.26 21.92
CA GLU A 42 29.82 -94.99 21.21
C GLU A 42 28.81 -94.23 22.08
N ARG A 43 28.62 -94.64 23.35
CA ARG A 43 27.77 -93.88 24.28
C ARG A 43 28.28 -92.46 24.53
N GLN A 44 29.59 -92.26 24.60
CA GLN A 44 30.20 -90.94 24.75
C GLN A 44 30.03 -90.09 23.48
N ALA A 45 30.13 -90.69 22.29
CA ALA A 45 29.88 -90.04 21.01
C ALA A 45 28.41 -89.64 20.85
N LEU A 46 27.47 -90.54 21.19
CA LEU A 46 26.04 -90.25 21.20
C LEU A 46 25.68 -89.11 22.16
N ARG A 47 26.28 -89.07 23.37
CA ARG A 47 26.09 -87.95 24.30
C ARG A 47 26.56 -86.61 23.72
N ARG A 48 27.71 -86.58 23.04
CA ARG A 48 28.22 -85.36 22.38
C ARG A 48 27.30 -84.93 21.24
N VAL A 49 26.84 -85.86 20.41
CA VAL A 49 25.89 -85.56 19.33
C VAL A 49 24.57 -85.05 19.89
N GLN A 50 24.07 -85.62 20.99
CA GLN A 50 22.84 -85.14 21.65
C GLN A 50 23.02 -83.74 22.25
N GLN A 51 24.20 -83.44 22.83
CA GLN A 51 24.54 -82.10 23.31
C GLN A 51 24.60 -81.10 22.14
N GLN A 52 25.26 -81.45 21.04
CA GLN A 52 25.32 -80.61 19.84
C GLN A 52 23.94 -80.39 19.21
N LEU A 53 23.07 -81.41 19.18
CA LEU A 53 21.70 -81.27 18.71
C LEU A 53 20.91 -80.29 19.58
N ASN A 54 21.06 -80.36 20.90
CA ASN A 54 20.41 -79.43 21.82
C ASN A 54 20.94 -78.00 21.64
N GLU A 55 22.25 -77.82 21.46
CA GLU A 55 22.88 -76.52 21.18
C GLU A 55 22.38 -75.92 19.86
N ILE A 56 22.33 -76.72 18.79
CA ILE A 56 21.81 -76.31 17.48
C ILE A 56 20.33 -75.97 17.57
N GLN A 57 19.54 -76.77 18.31
CA GLN A 57 18.11 -76.49 18.52
C GLN A 57 17.91 -75.16 19.26
N GLN A 58 18.72 -74.87 20.28
CA GLN A 58 18.71 -73.59 21.00
C GLN A 58 19.12 -72.43 20.09
N GLN A 59 20.22 -72.57 19.35
CA GLN A 59 20.67 -71.54 18.40
C GLN A 59 19.62 -71.27 17.32
N LYS A 60 18.99 -72.32 16.77
CA LYS A 60 17.89 -72.15 15.81
C LYS A 60 16.73 -71.38 16.42
N SER A 61 16.31 -71.71 17.64
CA SER A 61 15.23 -70.98 18.31
C SER A 61 15.59 -69.52 18.61
N ALA A 62 16.86 -69.23 18.92
CA ALA A 62 17.34 -67.87 19.13
C ALA A 62 17.35 -67.06 17.82
N VAL A 63 17.84 -67.65 16.73
CA VAL A 63 17.84 -67.03 15.39
C VAL A 63 16.41 -66.80 14.89
N ASP A 64 15.51 -67.76 15.09
CA ASP A 64 14.10 -67.60 14.73
C ASP A 64 13.45 -66.45 15.52
N GLN A 65 13.75 -66.31 16.82
CA GLN A 65 13.30 -65.17 17.63
C GLN A 65 13.89 -63.85 17.12
N GLU A 66 15.21 -63.78 16.87
CA GLU A 66 15.86 -62.57 16.34
C GLU A 66 15.29 -62.16 14.98
N ASN A 67 15.01 -63.12 14.08
CA ASN A 67 14.37 -62.84 12.80
C ASN A 67 12.98 -62.23 12.99
N THR A 68 12.16 -62.76 13.91
CA THR A 68 10.83 -62.17 14.18
C THR A 68 10.95 -60.75 14.73
N VAL A 69 11.89 -60.48 15.64
CA VAL A 69 12.12 -59.14 16.20
C VAL A 69 12.61 -58.17 15.12
N LEU A 70 13.52 -58.61 14.25
CA LEU A 70 14.03 -57.81 13.13
C LEU A 70 12.95 -57.52 12.09
N GLU A 71 12.10 -58.48 11.77
CA GLU A 71 10.95 -58.28 10.87
C GLU A 71 9.95 -57.27 11.44
N GLU A 72 9.65 -57.36 12.75
CA GLU A 72 8.80 -56.38 13.43
C GLU A 72 9.43 -54.98 13.45
N ALA A 73 10.73 -54.87 13.72
CA ALA A 73 11.45 -53.61 13.68
C ALA A 73 11.47 -53.01 12.27
N LEU A 74 11.69 -53.83 11.24
CA LEU A 74 11.64 -53.40 9.84
C LEU A 74 10.25 -52.88 9.45
N LYS A 75 9.17 -53.56 9.86
CA LYS A 75 7.80 -53.09 9.64
C LYS A 75 7.55 -51.75 10.33
N LYS A 76 7.92 -51.61 11.60
CA LYS A 76 7.78 -50.34 12.34
C LYS A 76 8.53 -49.19 11.69
N VAL A 77 9.80 -49.40 11.32
CA VAL A 77 10.61 -48.36 10.64
C VAL A 77 10.02 -48.03 9.28
N HIS A 78 9.49 -49.02 8.55
CA HIS A 78 8.83 -48.79 7.27
C HIS A 78 7.57 -47.92 7.43
N ASP A 79 6.71 -48.25 8.40
CA ASP A 79 5.49 -47.49 8.69
C ASP A 79 5.80 -46.05 9.15
N GLU A 80 6.81 -45.88 10.01
CA GLU A 80 7.31 -44.57 10.43
C GLU A 80 7.86 -43.77 9.25
N THR A 81 8.64 -44.41 8.37
CA THR A 81 9.20 -43.76 7.17
C THR A 81 8.09 -43.29 6.23
N GLU A 82 7.08 -44.12 5.99
CA GLU A 82 5.92 -43.76 5.17
C GLU A 82 5.09 -42.63 5.81
N SER A 83 4.91 -42.66 7.14
CA SER A 83 4.26 -41.58 7.88
C SER A 83 5.02 -40.26 7.75
N HIS A 84 6.35 -40.27 7.96
CA HIS A 84 7.20 -39.10 7.80
C HIS A 84 7.19 -38.57 6.37
N LYS A 85 7.21 -39.45 5.37
CA LYS A 85 7.13 -39.07 3.95
C LYS A 85 5.80 -38.39 3.62
N ARG A 86 4.68 -38.90 4.13
CA ARG A 86 3.35 -38.27 3.98
C ARG A 86 3.28 -36.92 4.68
N SER A 87 3.83 -36.82 5.89
CA SER A 87 3.92 -35.55 6.63
C SER A 87 4.78 -34.52 5.90
N ALA A 88 5.95 -34.90 5.40
CA ALA A 88 6.83 -34.05 4.62
C ALA A 88 6.17 -33.58 3.32
N ALA A 89 5.48 -34.46 2.60
CA ALA A 89 4.71 -34.08 1.40
C ALA A 89 3.59 -33.08 1.71
N SER A 90 2.86 -33.28 2.83
CA SER A 90 1.82 -32.34 3.29
C SER A 90 2.41 -30.99 3.67
N ALA A 91 3.54 -30.98 4.40
CA ALA A 91 4.24 -29.75 4.76
C ALA A 91 4.76 -28.99 3.53
N ALA A 92 5.34 -29.69 2.55
CA ALA A 92 5.80 -29.10 1.30
C ALA A 92 4.63 -28.50 0.49
N ALA A 93 3.49 -29.20 0.42
CA ALA A 93 2.30 -28.68 -0.25
C ALA A 93 1.75 -27.42 0.44
N LYS A 94 1.78 -27.36 1.78
CA LYS A 94 1.40 -26.16 2.54
C LYS A 94 2.37 -25.01 2.32
N ALA A 95 3.68 -25.27 2.33
CA ALA A 95 4.70 -24.27 2.06
C ALA A 95 4.51 -23.63 0.68
N PHE A 96 4.30 -24.44 -0.35
CA PHE A 96 4.04 -23.95 -1.71
C PHE A 96 2.77 -23.10 -1.82
N ARG A 97 1.70 -23.46 -1.08
CA ARG A 97 0.48 -22.65 -1.01
C ARG A 97 0.74 -21.31 -0.33
N LEU A 98 1.41 -21.32 0.82
CA LEU A 98 1.76 -20.10 1.54
C LEU A 98 2.66 -19.18 0.71
N GLU A 99 3.60 -19.73 -0.05
CA GLU A 99 4.46 -18.96 -0.94
C GLU A 99 3.65 -18.26 -2.05
N LYS A 100 2.69 -18.97 -2.65
CA LYS A 100 1.73 -18.36 -3.59
C LYS A 100 0.86 -17.28 -2.96
N ASP A 101 0.38 -17.51 -1.74
CA ASP A 101 -0.44 -16.54 -1.03
C ASP A 101 0.37 -15.27 -0.69
N ILE A 102 1.65 -15.44 -0.32
CA ILE A 102 2.59 -14.33 -0.10
C ILE A 102 2.81 -13.54 -1.39
N ASP A 103 3.04 -14.22 -2.53
CA ASP A 103 3.21 -13.56 -3.82
C ASP A 103 1.95 -12.79 -4.24
N ALA A 104 0.77 -13.40 -4.06
CA ALA A 104 -0.50 -12.75 -4.33
C ALA A 104 -0.72 -11.51 -3.44
N ALA A 105 -0.47 -11.64 -2.13
CA ALA A 105 -0.59 -10.52 -1.19
C ALA A 105 0.42 -9.40 -1.47
N ASN A 106 1.63 -9.74 -1.93
CA ASN A 106 2.62 -8.75 -2.34
C ASN A 106 2.18 -7.99 -3.60
N ASN A 107 1.61 -8.68 -4.58
CA ASN A 107 1.05 -8.05 -5.78
C ASN A 107 -0.14 -7.14 -5.47
N GLU A 108 -1.04 -7.59 -4.59
CA GLU A 108 -2.18 -6.76 -4.16
C GLU A 108 -1.70 -5.52 -3.39
N LYS A 109 -0.69 -5.68 -2.52
CA LYS A 109 -0.07 -4.57 -1.80
C LYS A 109 0.60 -3.55 -2.72
N THR A 110 1.27 -3.98 -3.79
CA THR A 110 1.88 -3.06 -4.76
C THR A 110 0.80 -2.33 -5.55
N GLU A 111 -0.25 -3.02 -5.99
CA GLU A 111 -1.39 -2.40 -6.67
C GLU A 111 -2.11 -1.37 -5.79
N LEU A 112 -2.39 -1.72 -4.53
CA LEU A 112 -3.04 -0.81 -3.58
C LEU A 112 -2.18 0.41 -3.29
N ARG A 113 -0.86 0.27 -3.22
CA ARG A 113 0.06 1.42 -3.07
C ARG A 113 0.00 2.36 -4.28
N LEU A 114 0.00 1.82 -5.49
CA LEU A 114 -0.14 2.62 -6.71
C LEU A 114 -1.47 3.38 -6.73
N ARG A 115 -2.57 2.71 -6.36
CA ARG A 115 -3.90 3.35 -6.27
C ARG A 115 -3.94 4.44 -5.19
N LEU A 116 -3.29 4.22 -4.05
CA LEU A 116 -3.18 5.20 -2.97
C LEU A 116 -2.40 6.44 -3.43
N ASP A 117 -1.26 6.24 -4.09
CA ASP A 117 -0.42 7.34 -4.61
C ASP A 117 -1.17 8.14 -5.68
N GLU A 118 -1.91 7.47 -6.57
CA GLU A 118 -2.74 8.11 -7.58
C GLU A 118 -3.88 8.92 -6.93
N ALA A 119 -4.60 8.33 -5.97
CA ALA A 119 -5.66 9.03 -5.25
C ALA A 119 -5.12 10.24 -4.46
N ALA A 120 -3.92 10.14 -3.88
CA ALA A 120 -3.26 11.24 -3.18
C ALA A 120 -2.94 12.39 -4.14
N LYS A 121 -2.41 12.09 -5.34
CA LYS A 121 -2.14 13.11 -6.37
C LYS A 121 -3.43 13.79 -6.84
N GLN A 122 -4.48 13.02 -7.09
CA GLN A 122 -5.78 13.57 -7.50
C GLN A 122 -6.38 14.47 -6.42
N ASN A 123 -6.25 14.10 -5.14
CA ASN A 123 -6.74 14.91 -4.04
C ASN A 123 -5.94 16.22 -3.90
N GLU A 124 -4.62 16.17 -4.07
CA GLU A 124 -3.79 17.38 -4.07
C GLU A 124 -4.15 18.32 -5.23
N GLU A 125 -4.34 17.77 -6.43
CA GLU A 125 -4.78 18.54 -7.59
C GLU A 125 -6.16 19.18 -7.39
N LEU A 126 -7.11 18.43 -6.82
CA LEU A 126 -8.44 18.95 -6.47
C LEU A 126 -8.36 20.04 -5.39
N SER A 127 -7.47 19.89 -4.41
CA SER A 127 -7.23 20.88 -3.37
C SER A 127 -6.73 22.20 -3.98
N VAL A 128 -5.74 22.12 -4.87
CA VAL A 128 -5.21 23.30 -5.60
C VAL A 128 -6.30 23.94 -6.46
N ARG A 129 -7.06 23.16 -7.23
CA ARG A 129 -8.17 23.68 -8.05
C ARG A 129 -9.24 24.36 -7.18
N ARG A 130 -9.55 23.80 -6.01
CA ARG A 130 -10.52 24.40 -5.08
C ARG A 130 -10.02 25.75 -4.57
N GLN A 131 -8.75 25.84 -4.19
CA GLN A 131 -8.16 27.11 -3.75
C GLN A 131 -8.17 28.17 -4.86
N GLN A 132 -7.86 27.78 -6.09
CA GLN A 132 -7.93 28.68 -7.26
C GLN A 132 -9.37 29.18 -7.48
N LEU A 133 -10.35 28.28 -7.47
CA LEU A 133 -11.77 28.66 -7.62
C LEU A 133 -12.24 29.56 -6.47
N GLU A 134 -11.82 29.31 -5.23
CA GLU A 134 -12.13 30.17 -4.10
C GLU A 134 -11.53 31.58 -4.26
N GLN A 135 -10.32 31.70 -4.81
CA GLN A 135 -9.70 32.99 -5.13
C GLN A 135 -10.45 33.70 -6.26
N ASP A 136 -10.72 33.00 -7.37
CA ASP A 136 -11.48 33.54 -8.50
C ASP A 136 -12.88 34.03 -8.08
N LEU A 137 -13.56 33.29 -7.20
CA LEU A 137 -14.84 33.71 -6.64
C LEU A 137 -14.74 34.99 -5.81
N LYS A 138 -13.68 35.12 -4.99
CA LYS A 138 -13.45 36.36 -4.22
C LYS A 138 -13.16 37.53 -5.13
N ASP A 139 -12.33 37.34 -6.15
CA ASP A 139 -11.96 38.39 -7.10
C ASP A 139 -13.15 38.84 -7.93
N THR A 140 -13.93 37.89 -8.44
CA THR A 140 -15.17 38.20 -9.18
C THR A 140 -16.20 38.91 -8.30
N ALA A 141 -16.39 38.46 -7.05
CA ALA A 141 -17.28 39.13 -6.10
C ALA A 141 -16.82 40.57 -5.79
N ASN A 142 -15.51 40.78 -5.57
CA ASN A 142 -14.94 42.10 -5.34
C ASN A 142 -15.12 43.01 -6.56
N ARG A 143 -14.89 42.48 -7.76
CA ARG A 143 -15.06 43.24 -9.01
C ARG A 143 -16.52 43.60 -9.25
N LEU A 144 -17.45 42.69 -8.96
CA LEU A 144 -18.88 42.95 -9.05
C LEU A 144 -19.33 44.01 -8.04
N ALA A 145 -18.84 43.95 -6.80
CA ALA A 145 -19.11 44.97 -5.79
C ALA A 145 -18.64 46.36 -6.24
N LYS A 146 -17.41 46.47 -6.76
CA LYS A 146 -16.88 47.72 -7.32
C LYS A 146 -17.72 48.23 -8.49
N GLN A 147 -18.11 47.36 -9.42
CA GLN A 147 -18.97 47.75 -10.55
C GLN A 147 -20.34 48.24 -10.09
N ASN A 148 -20.95 47.60 -9.10
CA ASN A 148 -22.22 48.03 -8.53
C ASN A 148 -22.11 49.40 -7.86
N GLU A 149 -21.02 49.66 -7.12
CA GLU A 149 -20.78 50.97 -6.52
C GLU A 149 -20.57 52.06 -7.58
N HIS A 150 -19.82 51.79 -8.64
CA HIS A 150 -19.69 52.71 -9.78
C HIS A 150 -21.04 52.96 -10.47
N ARG A 151 -21.85 51.92 -10.64
CA ARG A 151 -23.18 52.05 -11.23
C ARG A 151 -24.09 52.94 -10.40
N LYS A 152 -24.16 52.74 -9.07
CA LYS A 152 -24.93 53.60 -8.16
C LYS A 152 -24.47 55.06 -8.24
N LEU A 153 -23.16 55.29 -8.31
CA LEU A 153 -22.60 56.63 -8.46
C LEU A 153 -23.03 57.28 -9.78
N CYS A 154 -22.98 56.53 -10.89
CA CYS A 154 -23.44 57.01 -12.18
C CYS A 154 -24.95 57.31 -12.18
N GLU A 155 -25.76 56.44 -11.58
CA GLU A 155 -27.21 56.64 -11.44
C GLU A 155 -27.52 57.90 -10.62
N ALA A 156 -26.81 58.12 -9.50
CA ALA A 156 -26.94 59.33 -8.68
C ALA A 156 -26.53 60.60 -9.45
N ASN A 157 -25.37 60.59 -10.11
CA ASN A 157 -24.90 61.72 -10.91
C ASN A 157 -25.86 62.07 -12.05
N ASN A 158 -26.39 61.06 -12.74
CA ASN A 158 -27.36 61.26 -13.82
C ASN A 158 -28.66 61.87 -13.29
N GLY A 159 -29.11 61.45 -12.10
CA GLY A 159 -30.26 62.04 -11.42
C GLY A 159 -30.05 63.52 -11.08
N GLU A 160 -28.88 63.87 -10.51
CA GLU A 160 -28.52 65.25 -10.21
C GLU A 160 -28.41 66.12 -11.46
N LEU A 161 -27.77 65.61 -12.52
CA LEU A 161 -27.67 66.32 -13.81
C LEU A 161 -29.05 66.56 -14.42
N TYR A 162 -29.96 65.59 -14.34
CA TYR A 162 -31.34 65.77 -14.79
C TYR A 162 -32.06 66.84 -13.98
N ARG A 163 -31.91 66.84 -12.65
CA ARG A 163 -32.49 67.85 -11.76
C ARG A 163 -31.99 69.26 -12.10
N ILE A 164 -30.67 69.44 -12.19
CA ILE A 164 -30.05 70.72 -12.56
C ILE A 164 -30.51 71.16 -13.95
N GLY A 165 -30.56 70.25 -14.93
CA GLY A 165 -31.04 70.54 -16.27
C GLY A 165 -32.49 71.01 -16.31
N ARG A 166 -33.37 70.39 -15.50
CA ARG A 166 -34.76 70.82 -15.33
C ARG A 166 -34.87 72.19 -14.68
N GLU A 167 -34.14 72.42 -13.59
CA GLU A 167 -34.12 73.72 -12.92
C GLU A 167 -33.66 74.85 -13.86
N LEU A 168 -32.68 74.58 -14.73
CA LEU A 168 -32.21 75.56 -15.72
C LEU A 168 -33.26 75.83 -16.81
N VAL A 169 -33.94 74.80 -17.30
CA VAL A 169 -35.02 74.93 -18.30
C VAL A 169 -36.21 75.69 -17.71
N ASP A 170 -36.64 75.35 -16.49
CA ASP A 170 -37.76 76.00 -15.82
C ASP A 170 -37.42 77.48 -15.57
N TRP A 171 -36.21 77.79 -15.10
CA TRP A 171 -35.74 79.17 -14.93
C TRP A 171 -35.70 79.97 -16.25
N TYR A 172 -35.26 79.35 -17.35
CA TYR A 172 -35.25 79.99 -18.67
C TYR A 172 -36.66 80.17 -19.22
N ALA A 173 -37.58 79.23 -18.97
CA ALA A 173 -38.99 79.35 -19.37
C ALA A 173 -39.72 80.44 -18.58
N ASP A 174 -39.39 80.61 -17.30
CA ASP A 174 -39.89 81.69 -16.44
C ASP A 174 -39.37 83.08 -16.86
N LYS A 175 -38.30 83.15 -17.68
CA LYS A 175 -37.96 84.36 -18.43
C LYS A 175 -38.96 84.56 -19.57
N GLY A 176 -40.16 85.05 -19.24
CA GLY A 176 -41.17 85.45 -20.23
C GLY A 176 -40.68 86.56 -21.18
N PRO A 177 -41.44 86.84 -22.26
CA PRO A 177 -41.07 87.86 -23.26
C PRO A 177 -40.90 89.29 -22.70
N LEU A 178 -41.45 89.58 -21.50
CA LEU A 178 -41.23 90.86 -20.79
C LEU A 178 -39.83 90.97 -20.16
N SER A 179 -39.18 89.86 -19.79
CA SER A 179 -37.81 89.88 -19.25
C SER A 179 -36.74 90.17 -20.30
N ALA A 180 -36.97 89.81 -21.57
CA ALA A 180 -36.07 90.15 -22.67
C ALA A 180 -35.99 91.67 -22.93
N ILE A 181 -37.04 92.42 -22.57
CA ILE A 181 -37.07 93.89 -22.67
C ILE A 181 -36.27 94.52 -21.52
N LEU A 182 -36.29 93.93 -20.31
CA LEU A 182 -35.52 94.39 -19.14
C LEU A 182 -34.03 93.97 -19.18
N GLU A 183 -33.67 92.93 -19.94
CA GLU A 183 -32.29 92.48 -20.12
C GLU A 183 -31.47 93.41 -21.03
N ALA A 184 -32.15 94.24 -21.85
CA ALA A 184 -31.55 95.26 -22.70
C ALA A 184 -31.30 96.60 -21.98
N GLU A 185 -31.63 96.74 -20.70
CA GLU A 185 -31.47 98.01 -19.97
C GLU A 185 -30.07 98.16 -19.34
N PRO A 186 -29.24 99.12 -19.80
CA PRO A 186 -27.86 99.29 -19.34
C PRO A 186 -27.71 99.84 -17.91
N PHE A 187 -28.81 100.19 -17.22
CA PHE A 187 -28.76 100.98 -15.99
C PHE A 187 -28.91 100.22 -14.68
N THR A 188 -29.56 99.05 -14.62
CA THR A 188 -29.79 98.39 -13.32
C THR A 188 -28.80 97.27 -13.00
N ARG A 189 -28.22 96.55 -13.98
CA ARG A 189 -27.32 95.38 -13.82
C ARG A 189 -27.78 94.29 -12.82
N MET A 190 -28.93 94.44 -12.15
CA MET A 190 -29.40 93.55 -11.09
C MET A 190 -29.63 92.14 -11.64
N LYS A 191 -30.14 92.01 -12.86
CA LYS A 191 -30.30 90.72 -13.55
C LYS A 191 -28.98 90.03 -13.89
N SER A 192 -27.90 90.79 -14.14
CA SER A 192 -26.56 90.22 -14.33
C SER A 192 -26.01 89.67 -13.02
N VAL A 193 -26.23 90.37 -11.90
CA VAL A 193 -25.81 89.90 -10.56
C VAL A 193 -26.64 88.71 -10.10
N GLU A 194 -27.95 88.69 -10.36
CA GLU A 194 -28.80 87.51 -10.13
C GLU A 194 -28.33 86.30 -10.94
N MET A 195 -27.92 86.50 -12.20
CA MET A 195 -27.33 85.45 -13.03
C MET A 195 -25.99 84.97 -12.47
N GLU A 196 -25.11 85.89 -12.08
CA GLU A 196 -23.79 85.56 -11.53
C GLU A 196 -23.91 84.80 -10.21
N ASN A 197 -24.81 85.24 -9.31
CA ASN A 197 -25.11 84.52 -8.07
C ASN A 197 -25.71 83.12 -8.32
N LEU A 198 -26.57 82.98 -9.33
CA LEU A 198 -27.13 81.69 -9.68
C LEU A 198 -26.06 80.75 -10.23
N LEU A 199 -25.23 81.21 -11.17
CA LEU A 199 -24.10 80.46 -11.72
C LEU A 199 -23.09 80.09 -10.63
N GLU A 200 -22.78 81.02 -9.72
CA GLU A 200 -21.90 80.78 -8.57
C GLU A 200 -22.50 79.72 -7.64
N SER A 201 -23.81 79.75 -7.37
CA SER A 201 -24.47 78.73 -6.55
C SER A 201 -24.45 77.33 -7.18
N TYR A 202 -24.56 77.22 -8.51
CA TYR A 202 -24.40 75.94 -9.20
C TYR A 202 -22.94 75.49 -9.26
N ARG A 203 -22.01 76.43 -9.44
CA ARG A 203 -20.59 76.15 -9.40
C ARG A 203 -20.16 75.63 -8.03
N GLU A 204 -20.61 76.26 -6.95
CA GLU A 204 -20.35 75.81 -5.58
C GLU A 204 -20.93 74.40 -5.34
N LYS A 205 -22.17 74.14 -5.77
CA LYS A 205 -22.77 72.80 -5.68
C LYS A 205 -21.97 71.74 -6.45
N LEU A 206 -21.47 72.06 -7.65
CA LEU A 206 -20.65 71.16 -8.45
C LEU A 206 -19.25 70.96 -7.84
N GLU A 207 -18.63 72.01 -7.29
CA GLU A 207 -17.34 71.94 -6.62
C GLU A 207 -17.41 71.13 -5.32
N VAL A 208 -18.46 71.30 -4.51
CA VAL A 208 -18.71 70.47 -3.32
C VAL A 208 -18.89 69.00 -3.70
N GLN A 209 -19.70 68.70 -4.72
CA GLN A 209 -19.86 67.32 -5.20
C GLN A 209 -18.54 66.74 -5.75
N HIS A 210 -17.70 67.55 -6.40
CA HIS A 210 -16.40 67.12 -6.91
C HIS A 210 -15.39 66.85 -5.77
N LEU A 211 -15.37 67.70 -4.74
CA LEU A 211 -14.54 67.52 -3.55
C LEU A 211 -14.95 66.28 -2.76
N ASP A 212 -16.25 66.08 -2.53
CA ASP A 212 -16.78 64.88 -1.88
C ASP A 212 -16.43 63.61 -2.68
N ARG A 213 -16.42 63.67 -4.01
CA ARG A 213 -15.98 62.57 -4.87
C ARG A 213 -14.49 62.28 -4.70
N SER A 214 -13.64 63.31 -4.66
CA SER A 214 -12.19 63.17 -4.51
C SER A 214 -11.82 62.58 -3.14
N ILE A 215 -12.49 63.03 -2.08
CA ILE A 215 -12.31 62.50 -0.71
C ILE A 215 -12.75 61.03 -0.63
N ASN A 216 -13.89 60.68 -1.24
CA ASN A 216 -14.37 59.30 -1.27
C ASN A 216 -13.52 58.37 -2.17
N GLN A 217 -12.74 58.91 -3.10
CA GLN A 217 -11.74 58.16 -3.88
C GLN A 217 -10.46 57.93 -3.07
N SER A 218 -9.92 58.96 -2.41
CA SER A 218 -8.69 58.85 -1.63
C SER A 218 -8.83 57.92 -0.42
N ILE A 219 -10.00 57.93 0.25
CA ILE A 219 -10.32 56.99 1.33
C ILE A 219 -10.38 55.54 0.82
N ARG A 220 -10.90 55.33 -0.40
CA ARG A 220 -10.97 53.99 -1.03
C ARG A 220 -9.60 53.45 -1.45
N GLU A 221 -8.71 54.33 -1.90
CA GLU A 221 -7.33 53.95 -2.23
C GLU A 221 -6.53 53.56 -0.98
N HIS A 222 -6.74 54.25 0.14
CA HIS A 222 -6.07 53.93 1.41
C HIS A 222 -6.64 52.68 2.12
N GLN A 223 -7.86 52.26 1.80
CA GLN A 223 -8.48 51.03 2.34
C GLN A 223 -8.29 49.79 1.45
N SER A 224 -7.66 49.92 0.28
CA SER A 224 -7.27 48.75 -0.51
C SER A 224 -6.02 48.15 0.15
N PRO A 225 -6.08 46.94 0.75
CA PRO A 225 -4.87 46.28 1.20
C PRO A 225 -3.99 46.06 -0.01
N HIS A 226 -2.77 46.63 0.03
CA HIS A 226 -1.69 46.24 -0.86
C HIS A 226 -1.54 44.72 -0.78
N LEU A 227 -2.02 44.03 -1.82
CA LEU A 227 -1.57 42.70 -2.20
C LEU A 227 -0.17 42.83 -2.79
#